data_AF-A0A072PF95-F1
#
_entry.id   AF-A0A072PF95-F1
#
_cell.length_a   1.000
_cell.length_b   1.000
_cell.length_c   1.000
_cell.angle_alpha   90.00
_cell.angle_beta   90.00
_cell.angle_gamma   90.00
#
_symmetry.space_group_name_H-M   'P 1'
#
loop_
_entity.id
_entity.type
_entity.pdbx_description
1 polymer ?
#
loop_
_entity_poly.entity_id
_entity_poly.type
_entity_poly.pdbx_seq_one_letter_code
_entity_poly.pdbx_strand_id
1 'polypeptide(L)'
;MKSYPSQTPSNGSSFTEVIHSDTYPFIDSKTRSNLTNWAVFITGGNRGVGKAITLSFARAGAKFIGLGCNDGFGNTKNEIQSIAKNANRIAPEVHCLLLDVTDRGSVSAAAAQI
;
A
#
# COMPACT_ATOMS: atom_id res chain seq x y z
N MET A 1 38.24 -3.99 21.33
CA MET A 1 38.40 -4.26 19.89
C MET A 1 37.94 -3.02 19.13
N LYS A 2 38.77 -2.43 18.26
CA LYS A 2 38.34 -1.30 17.42
C LYS A 2 37.44 -1.85 16.31
N SER A 3 36.21 -1.36 16.22
CA SER A 3 35.25 -1.73 15.17
C SER A 3 35.83 -1.34 13.79
N TYR A 4 35.85 -2.28 12.85
CA TYR A 4 36.21 -2.01 11.45
C TYR A 4 34.92 -1.86 10.64
N PRO A 5 34.81 -0.84 9.75
CA PRO A 5 35.83 0.13 9.36
C PRO A 5 36.05 1.26 10.39
N SER A 6 37.24 1.88 10.35
CA SER A 6 37.68 2.95 11.28
C SER A 6 36.90 4.26 11.13
N GLN A 7 36.23 4.44 10.00
CA GLN A 7 35.20 5.45 9.78
C GLN A 7 34.03 4.78 9.08
N THR A 8 32.81 5.04 9.54
CA THR A 8 31.61 4.59 8.85
C THR A 8 31.60 5.23 7.46
N PRO A 9 31.56 4.46 6.36
CA PRO A 9 31.47 5.04 5.03
C PRO A 9 30.21 5.90 4.93
N SER A 10 30.27 7.00 4.19
CA SER A 10 29.11 7.84 3.93
C SER A 10 28.00 6.97 3.34
N ASN A 11 26.88 6.89 4.06
CA ASN A 11 25.71 6.11 3.67
C ASN A 11 24.84 6.86 2.64
N GLY A 12 25.34 7.93 2.03
CA GLY A 12 24.61 8.76 1.08
C GLY A 12 23.52 9.63 1.70
N SER A 13 23.45 9.74 3.04
CA SER A 13 22.47 10.59 3.72
C SER A 13 22.57 12.08 3.35
N SER A 14 23.73 12.56 2.93
CA SER A 14 23.95 13.94 2.47
C SER A 14 23.94 14.09 0.95
N PHE A 15 23.39 13.13 0.19
CA PHE A 15 23.35 13.19 -1.27
C PHE A 15 22.40 14.26 -1.80
N THR A 16 21.30 14.54 -1.08
CA THR A 16 20.34 15.60 -1.40
C THR A 16 20.30 16.64 -0.28
N GLU A 17 20.00 17.89 -0.62
CA GLU A 17 19.82 18.97 0.36
C GLU A 17 18.63 18.72 1.28
N VAL A 18 17.59 18.07 0.74
CA VAL A 18 16.35 17.74 1.47
C VAL A 18 16.18 16.22 1.48
N ILE A 19 16.00 15.67 2.68
CA ILE A 19 15.69 14.26 2.89
C ILE A 19 14.21 14.16 3.23
N HIS A 20 13.45 13.42 2.43
CA HIS A 20 12.05 13.12 2.71
C HIS A 20 11.93 11.74 3.35
N SER A 21 11.35 11.67 4.55
CA SER A 21 11.07 10.41 5.27
C SER A 21 9.62 9.94 5.15
N ASP A 22 8.75 10.76 4.55
CA ASP A 22 7.34 10.48 4.32
C ASP A 22 6.87 11.15 3.02
N THR A 23 5.60 10.95 2.70
CA THR A 23 4.85 11.57 1.62
C THR A 23 5.00 13.09 1.68
N TYR A 24 5.48 13.67 0.58
CA TYR A 24 5.68 15.11 0.42
C TYR A 24 4.86 15.63 -0.79
N PRO A 25 4.65 16.95 -0.94
CA PRO A 25 3.65 17.50 -1.86
C PRO A 25 3.74 17.02 -3.31
N PHE A 26 4.93 16.70 -3.81
CA PHE A 26 5.12 16.22 -5.17
C PHE A 26 4.58 14.80 -5.42
N ILE A 27 4.58 13.95 -4.39
CA ILE A 27 4.13 12.55 -4.45
C ILE A 27 2.84 12.30 -3.64
N ASP A 28 2.18 13.34 -3.17
CA ASP A 28 0.97 13.22 -2.36
C ASP A 28 -0.17 12.59 -3.17
N SER A 29 -0.57 11.38 -2.79
CA SER A 29 -1.61 10.61 -3.47
C SER A 29 -2.99 11.24 -3.39
N LYS A 30 -3.25 12.11 -2.41
CA LYS A 30 -4.52 12.83 -2.30
C LYS A 30 -4.68 13.88 -3.40
N THR A 31 -3.60 14.60 -3.71
CA THR A 31 -3.61 15.80 -4.57
C THR A 31 -3.08 15.54 -5.97
N ARG A 32 -2.14 14.59 -6.13
CA ARG A 32 -1.43 14.33 -7.39
C ARG A 32 -2.02 13.18 -8.19
N SER A 33 -2.88 12.37 -7.59
CA SER A 33 -3.50 11.20 -8.23
C SER A 33 -5.01 11.28 -8.17
N ASN A 34 -5.67 10.88 -9.26
CA ASN A 34 -7.13 10.75 -9.30
C ASN A 34 -7.53 9.38 -9.84
N LEU A 35 -7.93 8.48 -8.93
CA LEU A 35 -8.23 7.09 -9.25
C LEU A 35 -9.72 6.74 -9.11
N THR A 36 -10.61 7.73 -9.15
CA THR A 36 -12.06 7.57 -8.90
C THR A 36 -12.78 6.51 -9.73
N ASN A 37 -12.26 6.12 -10.89
CA ASN A 37 -12.87 5.07 -11.72
C ASN A 37 -11.95 3.85 -11.90
N TRP A 38 -10.93 3.70 -11.05
CA TRP A 38 -9.98 2.61 -11.14
C TRP A 38 -10.29 1.52 -10.13
N ALA A 39 -10.07 0.28 -10.57
CA ALA A 39 -10.02 -0.90 -9.73
C ALA A 39 -8.56 -1.33 -9.60
N VAL A 40 -8.14 -1.65 -8.38
CA VAL A 40 -6.78 -2.10 -8.08
C VAL A 40 -6.83 -3.37 -7.25
N PHE A 41 -5.97 -4.33 -7.60
CA PHE A 41 -5.77 -5.56 -6.85
C PHE A 41 -4.35 -5.61 -6.30
N ILE A 42 -4.21 -5.83 -5.00
CA ILE A 42 -2.94 -5.74 -4.28
C ILE A 42 -2.70 -7.06 -3.54
N THR A 43 -1.67 -7.79 -3.96
CA THR A 43 -1.17 -8.96 -3.25
C THR A 43 -0.34 -8.55 -2.04
N GLY A 44 -0.49 -9.21 -0.89
CA GLY A 44 0.24 -8.87 0.33
C GLY A 44 -0.12 -7.50 0.91
N GLY A 45 -1.32 -7.00 0.61
CA GLY A 45 -1.78 -5.66 0.99
C GLY A 45 -2.19 -5.48 2.46
N ASN A 46 -2.10 -6.52 3.29
CA ASN A 46 -2.55 -6.47 4.69
C ASN A 46 -1.51 -5.88 5.66
N ARG A 47 -0.21 -5.89 5.32
CA ARG A 47 0.88 -5.47 6.22
C ARG A 47 2.01 -4.73 5.50
N GLY A 48 2.86 -4.08 6.28
CA GLY A 48 4.10 -3.44 5.81
C GLY A 48 3.87 -2.49 4.62
N VAL A 49 4.68 -2.67 3.57
CA VAL A 49 4.64 -1.83 2.36
C VAL A 49 3.34 -2.02 1.58
N GLY A 50 2.84 -3.24 1.46
CA GLY A 50 1.58 -3.52 0.75
C GLY A 50 0.39 -2.80 1.38
N LYS A 51 0.36 -2.72 2.72
CA LYS A 51 -0.62 -1.91 3.44
C LYS A 51 -0.48 -0.43 3.12
N ALA A 52 0.72 0.12 3.16
CA ALA A 52 0.95 1.53 2.82
C ALA A 52 0.49 1.87 1.39
N ILE A 53 0.75 0.97 0.43
CA ILE A 53 0.29 1.09 -0.96
C ILE A 53 -1.25 1.11 -1.01
N THR A 54 -1.90 0.17 -0.34
CA THR A 54 -3.36 0.07 -0.26
C THR A 54 -4.00 1.34 0.29
N LEU A 55 -3.44 1.87 1.38
CA LEU A 55 -3.90 3.12 2.00
C LEU A 55 -3.68 4.32 1.06
N SER A 56 -2.59 4.34 0.29
CA SER A 56 -2.33 5.38 -0.71
C SER A 56 -3.34 5.36 -1.85
N PHE A 57 -3.71 4.17 -2.35
CA PHE A 57 -4.78 4.01 -3.34
C PHE A 57 -6.15 4.45 -2.81
N ALA A 58 -6.43 4.19 -1.53
CA ALA A 58 -7.62 4.70 -0.86
C ALA A 58 -7.63 6.24 -0.78
N ARG A 59 -6.47 6.87 -0.48
CA ARG A 59 -6.33 8.35 -0.48
C ARG A 59 -6.55 8.97 -1.86
N ALA A 60 -6.04 8.31 -2.90
CA ALA A 60 -6.25 8.71 -4.30
C ALA A 60 -7.70 8.51 -4.79
N GLY A 61 -8.52 7.82 -3.99
CA GLY A 61 -9.94 7.61 -4.24
C GLY A 61 -10.24 6.50 -5.22
N ALA A 62 -9.46 5.41 -5.24
CA ALA A 62 -9.79 4.22 -6.02
C ALA A 62 -11.24 3.76 -5.74
N LYS A 63 -11.95 3.26 -6.76
CA LYS A 63 -13.34 2.79 -6.58
C LYS A 63 -13.39 1.39 -5.96
N PHE A 64 -12.51 0.51 -6.44
CA PHE A 64 -12.42 -0.88 -6.00
C PHE A 64 -11.00 -1.19 -5.55
N ILE A 65 -10.89 -1.81 -4.38
CA ILE A 65 -9.61 -2.26 -3.82
C ILE A 65 -9.76 -3.72 -3.43
N GLY A 66 -9.10 -4.60 -4.19
CA GLY A 66 -8.96 -6.00 -3.85
C GLY A 66 -7.65 -6.26 -3.10
N LEU A 67 -7.72 -7.03 -2.02
CA LEU A 67 -6.57 -7.46 -1.22
C LEU A 67 -6.45 -8.98 -1.29
N GLY A 68 -5.36 -9.46 -1.86
CA GLY A 68 -5.02 -10.89 -1.88
C GLY A 68 -3.95 -11.18 -0.85
N CYS A 69 -4.26 -11.90 0.23
CA CYS A 69 -3.28 -12.28 1.26
C CYS A 69 -3.52 -13.74 1.68
N ASN A 70 -2.46 -14.43 2.08
CA ASN A 70 -2.56 -15.79 2.61
C ASN A 70 -2.90 -15.81 4.11
N ASP A 71 -2.79 -14.65 4.78
CA ASP A 71 -3.11 -14.43 6.17
C ASP A 71 -4.22 -13.35 6.33
N GLY A 72 -4.87 -13.36 7.49
CA GLY A 72 -6.07 -12.56 7.74
C GLY A 72 -5.92 -11.05 7.53
N PHE A 73 -7.05 -10.37 7.31
CA PHE A 73 -7.12 -8.96 6.90
C PHE A 73 -7.26 -7.97 8.05
N GLY A 74 -7.47 -8.45 9.28
CA GLY A 74 -7.60 -7.63 10.49
C GLY A 74 -8.53 -6.42 10.31
N ASN A 75 -8.06 -5.24 10.72
CA ASN A 75 -8.80 -3.98 10.62
C ASN A 75 -8.57 -3.20 9.31
N THR A 76 -7.90 -3.80 8.32
CA THR A 76 -7.45 -3.10 7.11
C THR A 76 -8.61 -2.46 6.34
N LYS A 77 -9.77 -3.13 6.28
CA LYS A 77 -10.99 -2.56 5.65
C LYS A 77 -11.43 -1.24 6.28
N ASN A 78 -11.46 -1.20 7.62
CA ASN A 78 -11.88 -0.01 8.37
C ASN A 78 -10.89 1.13 8.19
N GLU A 79 -9.59 0.83 8.16
CA GLU A 79 -8.54 1.81 7.91
C GLU A 79 -8.66 2.41 6.51
N ILE A 80 -8.87 1.59 5.47
CA ILE A 80 -9.08 2.04 4.10
C ILE A 80 -10.26 3.01 4.01
N GLN A 81 -11.40 2.64 4.59
CA GLN A 81 -12.59 3.49 4.59
C GLN A 81 -12.36 4.80 5.35
N SER A 82 -11.67 4.76 6.49
CA SER A 82 -11.37 5.95 7.29
C SER A 82 -10.45 6.91 6.53
N ILE A 83 -9.45 6.36 5.84
CA ILE A 83 -8.52 7.15 5.03
C ILE A 83 -9.19 7.78 3.81
N ALA A 84 -10.06 7.05 3.11
CA ALA A 84 -10.82 7.59 1.99
C ALA A 84 -11.70 8.78 2.45
N LYS A 85 -12.38 8.63 3.60
CA LYS A 85 -13.18 9.71 4.21
C LYS A 85 -12.31 10.93 4.57
N ASN A 86 -11.17 10.72 5.23
CA ASN A 86 -10.23 11.81 5.57
C ASN A 86 -9.66 12.52 4.33
N ALA A 87 -9.62 11.83 3.19
CA ALA A 87 -9.20 12.39 1.91
C ALA A 87 -10.34 13.11 1.16
N ASN A 88 -11.56 13.19 1.72
CA ASN A 88 -12.77 13.66 1.06
C ASN A 88 -13.09 12.89 -0.24
N ARG A 89 -12.83 11.58 -0.24
CA ARG A 89 -13.14 10.67 -1.35
C ARG A 89 -14.28 9.73 -0.97
N ILE A 90 -14.95 9.19 -1.99
CA ILE A 90 -15.95 8.13 -1.82
C ILE A 90 -15.24 6.90 -1.26
N ALA A 91 -15.86 6.24 -0.28
CA ALA A 91 -15.28 5.03 0.30
C ALA A 91 -15.21 3.92 -0.77
N PRO A 92 -14.04 3.30 -0.99
CA PRO A 92 -13.89 2.21 -1.95
C PRO A 92 -14.65 0.96 -1.52
N GLU A 93 -15.04 0.16 -2.49
CA GLU A 93 -15.46 -1.22 -2.25
C GLU A 93 -14.21 -2.09 -2.02
N VAL A 94 -14.14 -2.74 -0.85
CA VAL A 94 -12.96 -3.50 -0.42
C VAL A 94 -13.25 -4.99 -0.37
N HIS A 95 -12.65 -5.73 -1.29
CA HIS A 95 -12.69 -7.19 -1.32
C HIS A 95 -11.42 -7.75 -0.71
N CYS A 96 -11.58 -8.68 0.23
CA CYS A 96 -10.46 -9.38 0.84
C CYS A 96 -10.56 -10.84 0.43
N LEU A 97 -9.56 -11.31 -0.31
CA LEU A 97 -9.51 -12.64 -0.90
C LEU A 97 -8.34 -13.41 -0.31
N LEU A 98 -8.64 -14.58 0.26
CA LEU A 98 -7.59 -15.50 0.66
C LEU A 98 -6.85 -15.97 -0.60
N LEU A 99 -5.59 -15.62 -0.70
CA LEU A 99 -4.75 -15.87 -1.86
C LEU A 99 -3.37 -16.31 -1.42
N ASP A 100 -3.00 -17.54 -1.77
CA ASP A 100 -1.63 -18.00 -1.78
C ASP A 100 -1.08 -17.94 -3.20
N VAL A 101 -0.11 -17.05 -3.43
CA VAL A 101 0.51 -16.86 -4.75
C VAL A 101 1.38 -18.05 -5.18
N THR A 102 1.75 -18.93 -4.25
CA THR A 102 2.53 -20.14 -4.55
C THR A 102 1.66 -21.30 -5.01
N ASP A 103 0.35 -21.27 -4.74
CA ASP A 103 -0.62 -22.27 -5.19
C ASP A 103 -1.45 -21.75 -6.36
N ARG A 104 -1.27 -22.37 -7.53
CA ARG A 104 -2.03 -22.06 -8.74
C ARG A 104 -3.54 -22.27 -8.55
N GLY A 105 -3.95 -23.25 -7.75
CA GLY A 105 -5.36 -23.50 -7.43
C GLY A 105 -5.98 -22.32 -6.67
N SER A 106 -5.30 -21.88 -5.60
CA SER A 106 -5.66 -20.68 -4.84
C SER A 106 -5.78 -19.43 -5.73
N VAL A 107 -4.81 -19.19 -6.61
CA VAL A 107 -4.86 -18.05 -7.55
C VAL A 107 -6.10 -18.11 -8.45
N SER A 108 -6.39 -19.27 -9.03
CA SER A 108 -7.56 -19.44 -9.91
C SER A 108 -8.87 -19.24 -9.14
N ALA A 109 -8.95 -19.74 -7.90
CA ALA A 109 -10.15 -19.60 -7.06
C ALA A 109 -10.38 -18.16 -6.60
N ALA A 110 -9.31 -17.41 -6.30
CA ALA A 110 -9.40 -16.00 -5.95
C ALA A 110 -9.82 -15.15 -7.17
N ALA A 111 -9.28 -15.43 -8.36
CA ALA A 111 -9.62 -14.72 -9.59
C ALA A 111 -11.10 -14.90 -10.00
N ALA A 112 -11.73 -16.03 -9.64
CA ALA A 112 -13.14 -16.29 -9.93
C ALA A 112 -14.12 -15.56 -8.99
N GLN A 113 -13.63 -14.93 -7.91
CA GLN A 113 -14.46 -14.26 -6.90
C GLN A 113 -14.58 -12.74 -7.10
N ILE A 114 -13.92 -12.19 -8.13
CA ILE A 114 -13.85 -10.75 -8.40
C ILE A 114 -14.16 -10.46 -9.87
#